data_AF-A0A1H1R7U2-F1
#
_entry.id   AF-A0A1H1R7U2-F1
#
_cell.length_a   1.000
_cell.length_b   1.000
_cell.length_c   1.000
_cell.angle_alpha   90.00
_cell.angle_beta   90.00
_cell.angle_gamma   90.00
#
_symmetry.space_group_name_H-M   'P 1'
#
loop_
_entity.id
_entity.type
_entity.pdbx_description
1 polymer ?
#
loop_
_entity_poly.entity_id
_entity_poly.type
_entity_poly.pdbx_seq_one_letter_code
_entity_poly.pdbx_strand_id
1 'polypeptide(L)'
;MSFQAYLDAVETKTGLTPRRLVELARERGFDETTKATPILEWLKEDYGLGRGHGMAMVHVITKGPRISDKHVGSGGAHADASDELWLDGAATNPHR
;
A
#
# COMPACT_ATOMS: atom_id res chain seq x y z
N MET A 1 9.10 -7.07 8.58
CA MET A 1 8.25 -5.90 8.22
C MET A 1 6.92 -6.43 7.75
N SER A 2 5.86 -5.90 8.36
CA SER A 2 4.46 -6.19 8.03
C SER A 2 4.06 -5.50 6.73
N PHE A 3 2.87 -5.82 6.19
CA PHE A 3 2.35 -5.10 5.02
C PHE A 3 2.13 -3.63 5.35
N GLN A 4 1.54 -3.32 6.50
CA GLN A 4 1.29 -1.93 6.94
C GLN A 4 2.59 -1.11 6.97
N ALA A 5 3.71 -1.68 7.41
CA ALA A 5 4.99 -1.00 7.42
C ALA A 5 5.47 -0.59 6.01
N TYR A 6 5.12 -1.36 4.98
CA TYR A 6 5.40 -0.94 3.59
C TYR A 6 4.55 0.28 3.19
N LEU A 7 3.28 0.35 3.59
CA LEU A 7 2.42 1.50 3.30
C LEU A 7 2.89 2.77 4.01
N ASP A 8 3.30 2.67 5.28
CA ASP A 8 3.86 3.79 6.04
C ASP A 8 5.16 4.31 5.39
N ALA A 9 5.98 3.38 4.87
CA ALA A 9 7.19 3.73 4.11
C ALA A 9 6.87 4.35 2.74
N VAL A 10 5.77 3.95 2.08
CA VAL A 10 5.27 4.62 0.86
C VAL A 10 4.90 6.06 1.18
N GLU A 11 4.14 6.30 2.25
CA GLU A 11 3.76 7.65 2.67
C GLU A 11 4.98 8.52 2.93
N THR A 12 5.96 7.99 3.67
CA THR A 12 7.21 8.69 3.96
C THR A 12 7.98 9.09 2.69
N LYS A 13 7.98 8.23 1.67
CA LYS A 13 8.74 8.45 0.42
C LYS A 13 8.03 9.37 -0.57
N THR A 14 6.71 9.26 -0.63
CA THR A 14 5.90 9.97 -1.63
C THR A 14 5.34 11.28 -1.08
N GLY A 15 5.27 11.44 0.24
CA GLY A 15 4.59 12.54 0.91
C GLY A 15 3.06 12.46 0.82
N LEU A 16 2.51 11.34 0.34
CA LEU A 16 1.09 11.14 0.12
C LEU A 16 0.60 9.91 0.90
N THR A 17 -0.58 10.00 1.48
CA THR A 17 -1.20 8.83 2.11
C THR A 17 -1.49 7.74 1.08
N PRO A 18 -1.50 6.45 1.47
CA PRO A 18 -1.88 5.36 0.58
C PRO A 18 -3.25 5.59 -0.07
N ARG A 19 -4.24 6.14 0.67
CA ARG A 19 -5.56 6.46 0.11
C ARG A 19 -5.47 7.47 -1.03
N ARG A 20 -4.68 8.54 -0.86
CA ARG A 20 -4.52 9.55 -1.91
C ARG A 20 -3.86 8.96 -3.16
N LEU A 21 -2.88 8.07 -3.00
CA LEU A 21 -2.29 7.36 -4.14
C LEU A 21 -3.29 6.43 -4.84
N VAL A 22 -4.19 5.78 -4.11
CA VAL A 22 -5.27 4.97 -4.72
C VAL A 22 -6.21 5.83 -5.56
N GLU A 23 -6.61 7.00 -5.05
CA GLU A 23 -7.44 7.96 -5.81
C GLU A 23 -6.75 8.39 -7.11
N LEU A 24 -5.48 8.80 -7.02
CA LEU A 24 -4.67 9.19 -8.17
C LEU A 24 -4.50 8.05 -9.18
N ALA A 25 -4.37 6.81 -8.70
CA ALA A 25 -4.33 5.64 -9.57
C ALA A 25 -5.64 5.47 -10.34
N ARG A 26 -6.79 5.65 -9.67
CA ARG A 26 -8.12 5.56 -10.28
C ARG A 26 -8.35 6.70 -11.29
N GLU A 27 -7.93 7.92 -10.98
CA GLU A 27 -7.94 9.06 -11.90
C GLU A 27 -7.13 8.78 -13.19
N ARG A 28 -6.08 7.94 -13.09
CA ARG A 28 -5.27 7.48 -14.23
C ARG A 28 -5.84 6.28 -14.96
N GLY A 29 -6.97 5.73 -14.52
CA GLY A 29 -7.58 4.53 -15.09
C GLY A 29 -6.96 3.22 -14.61
N PHE A 30 -6.19 3.23 -13.52
CA PHE A 30 -5.74 1.99 -12.88
C PHE A 30 -6.82 1.43 -11.95
N ASP A 31 -7.06 0.14 -12.10
CA ASP A 31 -8.13 -0.59 -11.42
C ASP A 31 -7.71 -2.04 -11.08
N GLU A 32 -8.65 -2.83 -10.60
CA GLU A 32 -8.51 -4.25 -10.29
C GLU A 32 -8.06 -5.15 -11.46
N THR A 33 -8.23 -4.70 -12.70
CA THR A 33 -7.82 -5.45 -13.90
C THR A 33 -6.41 -5.09 -14.37
N THR A 34 -5.89 -3.96 -13.87
CA THR A 34 -4.61 -3.40 -14.26
C THR A 34 -3.45 -4.30 -13.80
N LYS A 35 -2.49 -4.53 -14.70
CA LYS A 35 -1.28 -5.29 -14.38
C LYS A 35 -0.37 -4.49 -13.46
N ALA A 36 0.49 -5.19 -12.71
CA ALA A 36 1.42 -4.56 -11.79
C ALA A 36 2.40 -3.60 -12.48
N THR A 37 2.88 -3.94 -13.68
CA THR A 37 3.96 -3.20 -14.35
C THR A 37 3.60 -1.73 -14.63
N PRO A 38 2.46 -1.40 -15.27
CA PRO A 38 2.08 0.00 -15.48
C PRO A 38 1.98 0.83 -14.20
N ILE A 39 1.46 0.24 -13.11
CA ILE A 39 1.34 0.91 -11.81
C ILE A 39 2.74 1.17 -11.22
N LEU A 40 3.64 0.19 -11.30
CA LEU A 40 5.01 0.33 -10.80
C LEU A 40 5.83 1.35 -11.59
N GLU A 41 5.65 1.41 -12.91
CA GLU A 41 6.29 2.41 -13.78
C GLU A 41 5.84 3.81 -13.39
N TRP A 42 4.53 4.03 -13.28
CA TRP A 42 3.96 5.29 -12.80
C TRP A 42 4.52 5.69 -11.42
N LEU A 43 4.46 4.80 -10.43
CA LEU A 43 4.90 5.10 -9.07
C LEU A 43 6.40 5.45 -9.02
N LYS A 44 7.21 4.84 -9.89
CA LYS A 44 8.63 5.13 -10.01
C LYS A 44 8.88 6.47 -10.70
N GLU A 45 8.19 6.75 -11.78
CA GLU A 45 8.38 7.97 -12.59
C GLU A 45 7.96 9.22 -11.82
N ASP A 46 6.80 9.18 -11.17
CA ASP A 46 6.22 10.35 -10.51
C ASP A 46 6.74 10.56 -9.09
N TYR A 47 7.06 9.48 -8.37
CA TYR A 47 7.38 9.53 -6.94
C TYR A 47 8.70 8.86 -6.56
N GLY A 48 9.47 8.36 -7.53
CA GLY A 48 10.71 7.64 -7.24
C GLY A 48 10.50 6.34 -6.44
N LEU A 49 9.28 5.81 -6.40
CA LEU A 49 8.94 4.67 -5.55
C LEU A 49 9.42 3.36 -6.17
N GLY A 50 10.46 2.78 -5.58
CA GLY A 50 11.02 1.51 -6.04
C GLY A 50 10.08 0.30 -5.85
N ARG A 51 10.32 -0.76 -6.64
CA ARG A 51 9.47 -1.96 -6.74
C ARG A 51 9.08 -2.60 -5.40
N GLY A 52 9.99 -2.64 -4.43
CA GLY A 52 9.72 -3.24 -3.11
C GLY A 52 8.53 -2.60 -2.39
N HIS A 53 8.44 -1.27 -2.40
CA HIS A 53 7.33 -0.53 -1.78
C HIS A 53 6.15 -0.39 -2.75
N GLY A 54 6.43 -0.24 -4.04
CA GLY A 54 5.39 -0.15 -5.07
C GLY A 54 4.47 -1.37 -5.13
N MET A 55 4.96 -2.57 -4.80
CA MET A 55 4.11 -3.77 -4.77
C MET A 55 3.01 -3.72 -3.71
N ALA A 56 3.22 -3.02 -2.59
CA ALA A 56 2.17 -2.82 -1.59
C ALA A 56 1.04 -1.96 -2.18
N MET A 57 1.39 -0.88 -2.89
CA MET A 57 0.41 -0.05 -3.60
C MET A 57 -0.31 -0.81 -4.72
N VAL A 58 0.41 -1.62 -5.51
CA VAL A 58 -0.21 -2.47 -6.54
C VAL A 58 -1.31 -3.35 -5.93
N HIS A 59 -1.04 -3.99 -4.79
CA HIS A 59 -2.05 -4.80 -4.12
C HIS A 59 -3.24 -3.96 -3.68
N VAL A 60 -3.02 -2.81 -3.01
CA VAL A 60 -4.14 -1.98 -2.54
C VAL A 60 -4.98 -1.44 -3.71
N ILE A 61 -4.35 -1.01 -4.81
CA ILE A 61 -5.05 -0.51 -6.01
C ILE A 61 -5.89 -1.61 -6.64
N THR A 62 -5.34 -2.83 -6.76
CA THR A 62 -5.95 -3.92 -7.53
C THR A 62 -6.87 -4.83 -6.70
N LYS A 63 -6.69 -4.87 -5.37
CA LYS A 63 -7.39 -5.81 -4.48
C LYS A 63 -8.02 -5.14 -3.26
N GLY A 64 -7.78 -3.85 -3.05
CA GLY A 64 -8.26 -3.11 -1.88
C GLY A 64 -7.41 -3.33 -0.62
N PRO A 65 -7.83 -2.76 0.51
CA PRO A 65 -7.06 -2.74 1.76
C PRO A 65 -7.05 -4.07 2.52
N ARG A 66 -7.81 -5.09 2.09
CA ARG A 66 -7.84 -6.37 2.81
C ARG A 66 -6.66 -7.27 2.43
N ILE A 67 -6.09 -7.91 3.46
CA ILE A 67 -5.04 -8.92 3.35
C ILE A 67 -5.51 -10.24 3.97
N SER A 68 -4.73 -11.32 3.81
CA SER A 68 -5.06 -12.60 4.44
C SER A 68 -4.84 -12.53 5.94
N ASP A 69 -5.83 -12.98 6.69
CA ASP A 69 -5.80 -13.20 8.14
C ASP A 69 -4.68 -14.14 8.64
N LYS A 70 -4.17 -15.03 7.78
CA LYS A 70 -3.11 -16.01 8.08
C LYS A 70 -1.86 -15.44 8.76
N HIS A 71 -1.56 -14.16 8.53
CA HIS A 71 -0.39 -13.49 9.09
C HIS A 71 -0.74 -12.43 10.14
N VAL A 72 -2.02 -12.22 10.43
CA VAL A 72 -2.51 -11.20 11.35
C VAL A 72 -2.39 -11.68 12.79
N GLY A 73 -1.92 -10.81 13.69
CA GLY A 73 -1.89 -11.10 15.14
C GLY A 73 -0.97 -12.25 15.57
N SER A 74 -0.16 -12.80 14.67
CA SER A 74 0.71 -13.95 14.94
C SER A 74 1.92 -13.65 15.84
N GLY A 75 2.14 -12.37 16.19
CA GLY A 75 3.24 -11.92 17.04
C GLY A 75 4.64 -12.00 16.42
N GLY A 76 4.76 -12.51 15.18
CA GLY A 76 6.01 -12.57 14.45
C GLY A 76 6.42 -11.22 13.83
N ALA A 77 7.69 -11.07 13.46
CA ALA A 77 8.25 -9.84 12.87
C ALA A 77 7.66 -9.42 11.49
N HIS A 78 6.79 -10.25 10.93
CA HIS A 78 6.06 -10.03 9.68
C HIS A 78 4.54 -9.94 9.89
N ALA A 79 4.07 -9.95 11.15
CA ALA A 79 2.65 -9.92 11.45
C ALA A 79 2.08 -8.51 11.27
N ASP A 80 0.93 -8.42 10.61
CA ASP A 80 0.10 -7.23 10.63
C ASP A 80 -0.82 -7.25 11.87
N ALA A 81 -1.15 -6.07 12.38
CA ALA A 81 -2.02 -5.93 13.56
C ALA A 81 -3.51 -6.13 13.23
N SER A 82 -3.88 -5.96 11.95
CA SER A 82 -5.24 -6.11 11.42
C SER A 82 -5.18 -6.73 10.02
N ASP A 83 -6.25 -7.40 9.59
CA ASP A 83 -6.43 -7.88 8.22
C ASP A 83 -6.92 -6.77 7.27
N GLU A 84 -7.30 -5.62 7.82
CA GLU A 84 -7.62 -4.39 7.10
C GLU A 84 -6.47 -3.39 7.24
N LEU A 85 -5.85 -3.06 6.11
CA LEU A 85 -4.76 -2.08 6.03
C LEU A 85 -5.28 -0.66 6.22
N TRP A 86 -4.55 0.13 7.01
CA TRP A 86 -4.85 1.53 7.24
C TRP A 86 -4.26 2.39 6.12
N LEU A 87 -5.13 3.09 5.39
CA LEU A 87 -4.75 3.91 4.22
C LEU A 87 -4.77 5.43 4.49
N ASP A 88 -5.32 5.86 5.62
CA ASP A 88 -5.55 7.28 5.98
C ASP A 88 -4.34 7.97 6.62
N GLY A 89 -3.18 7.31 6.54
CA GLY A 89 -1.90 7.83 6.99
C GLY A 89 -1.42 7.24 8.32
N ALA A 90 -0.11 7.10 8.47
CA ALA A 90 0.52 6.45 9.62
C ALA A 90 0.31 7.19 10.94
N ALA A 91 -0.04 8.49 10.89
CA ALA A 91 -0.34 9.30 12.08
C ALA A 91 -1.74 9.05 12.65
N THR A 92 -2.67 8.52 11.85
CA THR A 92 -4.07 8.29 12.25
C THR A 92 -4.38 6.81 12.46
N ASN A 93 -3.40 5.92 12.25
CA ASN A 93 -3.57 4.49 12.37
C ASN A 93 -3.83 4.07 13.83
N PRO A 94 -5.00 3.47 14.16
CA PRO A 94 -5.34 3.05 15.52
C PRO A 94 -4.58 1.80 15.98
N HIS A 95 -3.86 1.13 15.08
CA HIS A 95 -3.15 -0.14 15.33
C HIS A 95 -1.63 0.02 15.42
N ARG A 96 -1.13 1.25 15.51
CA ARG A 96 0.30 1.56 15.57
C ARG A 96 0.91 1.35 16.95
#